data_AF-A0ABD1W342-F1
#
_entry.id   AF-A0ABD1W342-F1
#
_cell.length_a   1.000
_cell.length_b   1.000
_cell.length_c   1.000
_cell.angle_alpha   90.00
_cell.angle_beta   90.00
_cell.angle_gamma   90.00
#
_symmetry.space_group_name_H-M   'P 1'
#
loop_
_entity.id
_entity.type
_entity.pdbx_description
1 polymer ?
#
loop_
_entity_poly.entity_id
_entity_poly.type
_entity_poly.pdbx_seq_one_letter_code
_entity_poly.pdbx_strand_id
1 'polypeptide(L)'
;MVGAKSRNIAYLKGKVPSWVRIPTSVALPFGVFEKVLSDNVNQGVAMKLQVLKQKLDEGEFSTLGEIRKTVLELSAPPKLVKELKEKMQNSGMPWPGDEGPQRWEQAWTAIKKVWASKWNERAYFSTRKVKLNHDFLCMAVLVQEIINADYAFVIHTTNPSSGDDSEIYAEVVKGLGETLVGAYPGRALSFICKKNNLDSPQVLGYPSKPIGLFIRRSIIFRSDSNGEDLEGYAGAGLYDSVPMDEEEKVVLDYSSDKLIVDSNFCRSILSSIARAGSAIEQLYGSAQDIEGVVKDGQIYVVQTRPQM
;
A
#
# COMPACT_ATOMS: atom_id res chain seq x y z
N MET A 1 5.42 16.38 6.60
CA MET A 1 6.18 16.32 5.32
C MET A 1 5.67 15.20 4.43
N VAL A 2 5.43 14.00 4.97
CA VAL A 2 4.79 12.87 4.27
C VAL A 2 3.59 12.37 5.11
N GLY A 3 2.78 11.47 4.56
CA GLY A 3 1.64 10.89 5.27
C GLY A 3 2.01 9.76 6.23
N ALA A 4 0.98 9.14 6.81
CA ALA A 4 1.14 8.16 7.88
C ALA A 4 1.78 6.86 7.41
N LYS A 5 1.47 6.37 6.20
CA LYS A 5 2.05 5.13 5.68
C LYS A 5 3.57 5.22 5.57
N SER A 6 4.06 6.32 5.00
CA SER A 6 5.50 6.57 4.89
C SER A 6 6.16 6.67 6.25
N ARG A 7 5.52 7.35 7.22
CA ARG A 7 6.03 7.51 8.58
C ARG A 7 6.10 6.19 9.33
N ASN A 8 5.06 5.37 9.24
CA ASN A 8 4.99 4.10 9.92
C ASN A 8 6.08 3.15 9.41
N ILE A 9 6.24 3.05 8.09
CA ILE A 9 7.32 2.23 7.49
C ILE A 9 8.70 2.75 7.86
N ALA A 10 8.90 4.07 7.87
CA ALA A 10 10.17 4.66 8.30
C ALA A 10 10.47 4.38 9.78
N TYR A 11 9.44 4.35 10.64
CA TYR A 11 9.59 4.08 12.07
C TYR A 11 10.03 2.65 12.37
N LEU A 12 9.58 1.67 11.57
CA LEU A 12 10.00 0.26 11.71
C LEU A 12 11.49 0.04 11.41
N LYS A 13 12.08 0.81 10.49
CA LYS A 13 13.46 0.59 10.01
C LYS A 13 14.45 0.70 11.17
N GLY A 14 15.20 -0.38 11.38
CA GLY A 14 16.21 -0.48 12.45
C GLY A 14 15.64 -0.70 13.85
N LYS A 15 14.31 -0.87 14.00
CA LYS A 15 13.65 -1.08 15.31
C LYS A 15 12.95 -2.44 15.43
N VAL A 16 12.59 -3.06 14.31
CA VAL A 16 12.08 -4.44 14.30
C VAL A 16 13.22 -5.46 14.36
N PRO A 17 12.96 -6.71 14.80
CA PRO A 17 13.95 -7.78 14.76
C PRO A 17 14.57 -7.94 13.36
N SER A 18 15.86 -8.27 13.28
CA SER A 18 16.62 -8.31 12.02
C SER A 18 16.10 -9.30 10.97
N TRP A 19 15.31 -10.30 11.39
CA TRP A 19 14.65 -11.26 10.50
C TRP A 19 13.34 -10.73 9.89
N VAL A 20 12.76 -9.65 10.45
CA VAL A 20 11.64 -8.92 9.86
C VAL A 20 12.20 -7.87 8.92
N ARG A 21 11.99 -8.07 7.62
CA ARG A 21 12.52 -7.18 6.59
C ARG A 21 11.50 -6.09 6.26
N ILE A 22 11.99 -4.92 5.85
CA ILE A 22 11.18 -3.81 5.38
C ILE A 22 11.63 -3.50 3.95
N PRO A 23 10.74 -3.52 2.93
CA PRO A 23 11.13 -3.17 1.58
C PRO A 23 11.71 -1.76 1.50
N THR A 24 12.67 -1.57 0.59
CA THR A 24 13.23 -0.25 0.33
C THR A 24 12.12 0.70 -0.12
N SER A 25 12.17 1.93 0.37
CA SER A 25 11.16 2.94 0.06
C SER A 25 11.72 4.35 0.11
N VAL A 26 11.20 5.21 -0.76
CA VAL A 26 11.39 6.67 -0.77
C VAL A 26 10.03 7.34 -0.91
N ALA A 27 9.92 8.64 -0.61
CA ALA A 27 8.64 9.34 -0.68
C ALA A 27 8.77 10.66 -1.45
N LEU A 28 7.78 10.94 -2.29
CA LEU A 28 7.48 12.29 -2.77
C LEU A 28 6.61 12.98 -1.70
N PRO A 29 7.11 14.02 -1.00
CA PRO A 29 6.38 14.65 0.10
C PRO A 29 5.15 15.44 -0.38
N PHE A 30 4.33 15.85 0.58
CA PHE A 30 3.25 16.82 0.35
C PHE A 30 3.79 18.09 -0.32
N GLY A 31 3.02 18.67 -1.24
CA GLY A 31 3.42 19.85 -2.00
C GLY A 31 4.12 19.56 -3.32
N VAL A 32 4.59 18.32 -3.57
CA VAL A 32 5.26 17.98 -4.82
C VAL A 32 4.30 18.06 -6.01
N PHE A 33 3.07 17.56 -5.86
CA PHE A 33 2.05 17.68 -6.91
C PHE A 33 1.80 19.15 -7.28
N GLU A 34 1.60 20.00 -6.28
CA GLU A 34 1.35 21.43 -6.45
C GLU A 34 2.56 22.14 -7.08
N LYS A 35 3.78 21.74 -6.70
CA LYS A 35 5.00 22.27 -7.28
C LYS A 35 5.17 21.85 -8.75
N VAL A 36 4.83 20.61 -9.08
CA VAL A 36 4.83 20.11 -10.47
C VAL A 36 3.79 20.84 -11.31
N LEU A 37 2.58 21.02 -10.77
CA LEU A 37 1.49 21.69 -11.45
C LEU A 37 1.82 23.17 -11.76
N SER A 38 2.52 23.83 -10.84
CA SER A 38 2.95 25.24 -10.99
C SER A 38 4.23 25.42 -11.83
N ASP A 39 4.88 24.34 -12.28
CA ASP A 39 6.04 24.44 -13.15
C ASP A 39 5.65 24.96 -14.54
N ASN A 40 6.52 25.74 -15.17
CA ASN A 40 6.28 26.35 -16.48
C ASN A 40 5.92 25.32 -17.55
N VAL A 41 6.48 24.11 -17.49
CA VAL A 41 6.17 23.04 -18.44
C VAL A 41 4.71 22.56 -18.36
N ASN A 42 4.00 22.85 -17.26
CA ASN A 42 2.64 22.39 -16.98
C ASN A 42 1.59 23.51 -16.96
N GLN A 43 1.91 24.73 -17.41
CA GLN A 43 0.97 25.87 -17.40
C GLN A 43 -0.37 25.55 -18.07
N GLY A 44 -0.36 24.84 -19.21
CA GLY A 44 -1.58 24.43 -19.91
C GLY A 44 -2.44 23.47 -19.09
N VAL A 45 -1.83 22.53 -18.39
CA VAL A 45 -2.53 21.59 -17.49
C VAL A 45 -3.11 22.33 -16.29
N ALA A 46 -2.36 23.29 -15.72
CA ALA A 46 -2.81 24.12 -14.61
C ALA A 46 -4.04 24.95 -14.95
N MET A 47 -4.05 25.63 -16.11
CA MET A 47 -5.21 26.40 -16.57
C MET A 47 -6.44 25.52 -16.77
N LYS A 48 -6.29 24.36 -17.41
CA LYS A 48 -7.40 23.39 -17.59
C LYS A 48 -7.95 22.91 -16.25
N LEU A 49 -7.08 22.54 -15.31
CA LEU A 49 -7.51 22.08 -13.98
C LEU A 49 -8.22 23.18 -13.20
N GLN A 50 -7.81 24.44 -13.32
CA GLN A 50 -8.48 25.55 -12.65
C GLN A 50 -9.94 25.70 -13.13
N VAL A 51 -10.17 25.65 -14.45
CA VAL A 51 -11.51 25.72 -15.04
C VAL A 51 -12.37 24.54 -14.58
N LEU A 52 -11.81 23.32 -14.62
CA LEU A 52 -12.54 22.12 -14.20
C LEU A 52 -12.89 22.13 -12.70
N LYS A 53 -11.99 22.62 -11.85
CA LYS A 53 -12.25 22.78 -10.41
C LYS A 53 -13.36 23.80 -10.14
N GLN A 54 -13.39 24.91 -10.86
CA GLN A 54 -14.48 25.89 -10.72
C GLN A 54 -15.85 25.26 -11.02
N LYS A 55 -15.97 24.50 -12.11
CA LYS A 55 -17.20 23.76 -12.44
C LYS A 55 -17.57 22.75 -11.35
N LEU A 56 -16.56 22.06 -10.81
CA LEU A 56 -16.76 21.11 -9.71
C LEU A 56 -17.30 21.81 -8.44
N ASP A 57 -16.83 23.01 -8.15
CA ASP A 57 -17.30 23.84 -7.02
C ASP A 57 -18.74 24.33 -7.24
N GLU A 58 -19.11 24.60 -8.50
CA GLU A 58 -20.47 24.92 -8.94
C GLU A 58 -21.41 23.69 -8.93
N GLY A 59 -20.89 22.50 -8.62
CA GLY A 59 -21.67 21.26 -8.43
C GLY A 59 -21.69 20.32 -9.63
N GLU A 60 -20.89 20.58 -10.68
CA GLU A 60 -20.76 19.69 -11.85
C GLU A 60 -19.86 18.49 -11.54
N PHE A 61 -20.35 17.51 -10.76
CA PHE A 61 -19.56 16.35 -10.33
C PHE A 61 -19.09 15.42 -11.46
N SER A 62 -19.72 15.49 -12.64
CA SER A 62 -19.26 14.76 -13.85
C SER A 62 -17.83 15.15 -14.27
N THR A 63 -17.37 16.34 -13.88
CA THR A 63 -16.02 16.85 -14.18
C THR A 63 -14.90 16.11 -13.44
N LEU A 64 -15.20 15.33 -12.39
CA LEU A 64 -14.19 14.55 -11.65
C LEU A 64 -13.37 13.63 -12.56
N GLY A 65 -14.03 12.98 -13.54
CA GLY A 65 -13.36 12.14 -14.53
C GLY A 65 -12.43 12.94 -15.46
N GLU A 66 -12.82 14.16 -15.83
CA GLU A 66 -12.03 15.06 -16.68
C GLU A 66 -10.82 15.63 -15.92
N ILE A 67 -10.99 15.97 -14.64
CA ILE A 67 -9.89 16.38 -13.77
C ILE A 67 -8.83 15.28 -13.70
N ARG A 68 -9.25 14.04 -13.46
CA ARG A 68 -8.35 12.88 -13.42
C ARG A 68 -7.57 12.71 -14.72
N LYS A 69 -8.25 12.80 -15.87
CA LYS A 69 -7.59 12.74 -17.19
C LYS A 69 -6.59 13.88 -17.38
N THR A 70 -6.96 15.09 -16.97
CA THR A 70 -6.10 16.27 -17.08
C THR A 70 -4.83 16.15 -16.22
N VAL A 71 -4.92 15.58 -15.01
CA VAL A 71 -3.74 15.28 -14.17
C VAL A 71 -2.76 14.33 -14.89
N LEU A 72 -3.25 13.40 -15.71
CA LEU A 72 -2.40 12.50 -16.49
C LEU A 72 -1.63 13.21 -17.62
N GLU A 73 -1.98 14.43 -17.98
CA GLU A 73 -1.25 15.24 -18.97
C GLU A 73 0.02 15.90 -18.39
N LEU A 74 0.24 15.82 -17.07
CA LEU A 74 1.42 16.43 -16.43
C LEU A 74 2.73 15.87 -17.01
N SER A 75 3.64 16.80 -17.30
CA SER A 75 5.04 16.53 -17.61
C SER A 75 5.89 16.57 -16.35
N ALA A 76 6.87 15.67 -16.23
CA ALA A 76 7.78 15.63 -15.09
C ALA A 76 8.83 16.75 -15.21
N PRO A 77 8.93 17.69 -14.25
CA PRO A 77 9.96 18.72 -14.28
C PRO A 77 11.36 18.09 -14.18
N PRO A 78 12.36 18.48 -15.00
CA PRO A 78 13.68 17.85 -15.00
C PRO A 78 14.38 17.84 -13.64
N LYS A 79 14.17 18.89 -12.83
CA LYS A 79 14.70 18.98 -11.47
C LYS A 79 14.14 17.88 -10.56
N LEU A 80 12.83 17.63 -10.63
CA LEU A 80 12.19 16.56 -9.85
C LEU A 80 12.73 15.19 -10.25
N VAL A 81 12.87 14.94 -11.56
CA VAL A 81 13.40 13.67 -12.07
C VAL A 81 14.81 13.42 -11.54
N LYS A 82 15.67 14.43 -11.57
CA LYS A 82 17.03 14.35 -11.02
C LYS A 82 17.05 14.04 -9.53
N GLU A 83 16.30 14.79 -8.73
CA GLU A 83 16.25 14.61 -7.27
C GLU A 83 15.68 13.23 -6.88
N LEU A 84 14.63 12.78 -7.57
CA LEU A 84 14.05 11.46 -7.34
C LEU A 84 15.04 10.35 -7.71
N LYS A 85 15.71 10.46 -8.86
CA LYS A 85 16.75 9.51 -9.28
C LYS A 85 17.86 9.38 -8.23
N GLU A 86 18.45 10.51 -7.84
CA GLU A 86 19.52 10.53 -6.83
C GLU A 86 19.03 9.92 -5.51
N LYS A 87 17.81 10.24 -5.07
CA LYS A 87 17.27 9.71 -3.82
C LYS A 87 17.00 8.20 -3.86
N MET A 88 16.47 7.68 -4.97
CA MET A 88 16.24 6.25 -5.16
C MET A 88 17.56 5.49 -5.15
N GLN A 89 18.53 5.93 -5.96
CA GLN A 89 19.84 5.28 -6.07
C GLN A 89 20.61 5.30 -4.74
N ASN A 90 20.64 6.44 -4.04
CA ASN A 90 21.27 6.56 -2.71
C ASN A 90 20.61 5.68 -1.63
N SER A 91 19.36 5.27 -1.85
CA SER A 91 18.63 4.37 -0.95
C SER A 91 18.75 2.89 -1.36
N GLY A 92 19.53 2.58 -2.40
CA GLY A 92 19.66 1.22 -2.94
C GLY A 92 18.48 0.77 -3.80
N MET A 93 17.57 1.67 -4.16
CA MET A 93 16.41 1.37 -5.00
C MET A 93 16.76 1.55 -6.49
N PRO A 94 16.34 0.62 -7.38
CA PRO A 94 16.57 0.77 -8.82
C PRO A 94 15.85 2.00 -9.37
N TRP A 95 16.49 2.73 -10.28
CA TRP A 95 15.88 3.83 -11.01
C TRP A 95 15.23 3.30 -12.30
N PRO A 96 13.89 3.42 -12.48
CA PRO A 96 13.19 2.89 -13.65
C PRO A 96 13.76 3.38 -14.99
N GLY A 97 14.21 4.63 -15.06
CA GLY A 97 14.75 5.19 -16.29
C GLY A 97 16.09 4.60 -16.73
N ASP A 98 16.78 3.82 -15.88
CA ASP A 98 17.99 3.09 -16.29
C ASP A 98 17.62 1.88 -17.19
N GLU A 99 16.37 1.40 -17.17
CA GLU A 99 15.84 0.39 -18.11
C GLU A 99 15.33 1.01 -19.43
N GLY A 100 15.28 2.34 -19.52
CA GLY A 100 14.90 3.08 -20.73
C GLY A 100 13.74 4.07 -20.55
N PRO A 101 13.50 4.95 -21.54
CA PRO A 101 12.49 6.01 -21.45
C PRO A 101 11.07 5.50 -21.19
N GLN A 102 10.68 4.39 -21.83
CA GLN A 102 9.34 3.80 -21.65
C GLN A 102 9.10 3.35 -20.20
N ARG A 103 10.14 2.84 -19.53
CA ARG A 103 10.06 2.40 -18.14
C ARG A 103 9.90 3.57 -17.18
N TRP A 104 10.60 4.66 -17.44
CA TRP A 104 10.38 5.93 -16.73
C TRP A 104 8.95 6.44 -16.94
N GLU A 105 8.42 6.42 -18.17
CA GLU A 105 7.05 6.88 -18.42
C GLU A 105 5.99 6.03 -17.71
N GLN A 106 6.23 4.73 -17.51
CA GLN A 106 5.38 3.88 -16.68
C GLN A 106 5.39 4.34 -15.22
N ALA A 107 6.57 4.58 -14.64
CA ALA A 107 6.73 5.11 -13.29
C ALA A 107 6.03 6.46 -13.12
N TRP A 108 6.25 7.37 -14.07
CA TRP A 108 5.63 8.69 -14.06
C TRP A 108 4.11 8.62 -14.19
N THR A 109 3.60 7.72 -15.04
CA THR A 109 2.17 7.47 -15.16
C THR A 109 1.57 6.95 -13.86
N ALA A 110 2.27 6.06 -13.15
CA ALA A 110 1.82 5.57 -11.86
C ALA A 110 1.74 6.69 -10.81
N ILE A 111 2.77 7.55 -10.72
CA ILE A 111 2.77 8.75 -9.86
C ILE A 111 1.57 9.65 -10.17
N LYS A 112 1.33 9.96 -11.45
CA LYS A 112 0.19 10.79 -11.88
C LYS A 112 -1.15 10.14 -11.54
N LYS A 113 -1.28 8.82 -11.67
CA LYS A 113 -2.50 8.09 -11.27
C LYS A 113 -2.74 8.17 -9.77
N VAL A 114 -1.70 8.06 -8.94
CA VAL A 114 -1.82 8.27 -7.48
C VAL A 114 -2.31 9.68 -7.17
N TRP A 115 -1.74 10.71 -7.78
CA TRP A 115 -2.23 12.09 -7.60
C TRP A 115 -3.65 12.29 -8.12
N ALA A 116 -3.98 11.73 -9.29
CA ALA A 116 -5.33 11.80 -9.86
C ALA A 116 -6.37 11.12 -8.96
N SER A 117 -5.99 10.08 -8.22
CA SER A 117 -6.89 9.36 -7.32
C SER A 117 -7.50 10.24 -6.22
N LYS A 118 -6.89 11.40 -5.94
CA LYS A 118 -7.50 12.47 -5.13
C LYS A 118 -8.92 12.80 -5.59
N TRP A 119 -9.16 12.82 -6.90
CA TRP A 119 -10.47 13.12 -7.50
C TRP A 119 -11.27 11.87 -7.90
N ASN A 120 -10.96 10.71 -7.33
CA ASN A 120 -11.89 9.59 -7.40
C ASN A 120 -13.22 10.00 -6.77
N GLU A 121 -14.36 9.61 -7.36
CA GLU A 121 -15.69 9.94 -6.82
C GLU A 121 -15.82 9.52 -5.36
N ARG A 122 -15.37 8.29 -5.04
CA ARG A 122 -15.33 7.77 -3.66
C ARG A 122 -14.55 8.68 -2.72
N ALA A 123 -13.38 9.18 -3.14
CA ALA A 123 -12.53 10.03 -2.32
C ALA A 123 -13.17 11.40 -2.12
N TYR A 124 -13.59 12.02 -3.22
CA TYR A 124 -14.18 13.36 -3.23
C TYR A 124 -15.44 13.43 -2.36
N PHE A 125 -16.42 12.55 -2.58
CA PHE A 125 -17.65 12.55 -1.79
C PHE A 125 -17.42 12.15 -0.34
N SER A 126 -16.45 11.25 -0.07
CA SER A 126 -16.06 10.89 1.29
C SER A 126 -15.54 12.10 2.06
N THR A 127 -14.66 12.93 1.46
CA THR A 127 -14.18 14.17 2.11
C THR A 127 -15.31 15.17 2.41
N ARG A 128 -16.30 15.29 1.52
CA ARG A 128 -17.46 16.19 1.73
C ARG A 128 -18.36 15.74 2.88
N LYS A 129 -18.55 14.43 3.08
CA LYS A 129 -19.35 13.89 4.20
C LYS A 129 -18.80 14.31 5.56
N VAL A 130 -17.48 14.37 5.69
CA VAL A 130 -16.79 14.80 6.91
C VAL A 130 -16.39 16.28 6.90
N LYS A 131 -16.92 17.07 5.94
CA LYS A 131 -16.66 18.51 5.79
C LYS A 131 -15.17 18.87 5.66
N LEU A 132 -14.36 17.94 5.14
CA LEU A 132 -12.98 18.22 4.78
C LEU A 132 -12.96 19.01 3.49
N ASN A 133 -12.28 20.15 3.51
CA ASN A 133 -12.06 20.92 2.30
C ASN A 133 -11.04 20.17 1.43
N HIS A 134 -11.50 19.78 0.25
CA HIS A 134 -10.76 19.01 -0.72
C HIS A 134 -9.48 19.72 -1.21
N ASP A 135 -9.44 21.06 -1.16
CA ASP A 135 -8.26 21.83 -1.55
C ASP A 135 -7.10 21.72 -0.56
N PHE A 136 -7.38 21.48 0.72
CA PHE A 136 -6.33 21.27 1.74
C PHE A 136 -5.83 19.82 1.81
N LEU A 137 -6.43 18.93 1.02
CA LEU A 137 -5.99 17.55 0.91
C LEU A 137 -4.73 17.47 0.04
N CYS A 138 -3.60 17.11 0.64
CA CYS A 138 -2.33 16.93 -0.06
C CYS A 138 -2.03 15.44 -0.20
N MET A 139 -1.58 15.02 -1.38
CA MET A 139 -1.22 13.64 -1.68
C MET A 139 0.30 13.49 -1.75
N ALA A 140 0.89 12.80 -0.78
CA ALA A 140 2.25 12.29 -0.92
C ALA A 140 2.21 10.96 -1.70
N VAL A 141 3.37 10.54 -2.21
CA VAL A 141 3.51 9.26 -2.91
C VAL A 141 4.65 8.48 -2.27
N LEU A 142 4.33 7.33 -1.68
CA LEU A 142 5.31 6.37 -1.19
C LEU A 142 5.73 5.45 -2.35
N VAL A 143 6.98 5.57 -2.78
CA VAL A 143 7.59 4.69 -3.78
C VAL A 143 8.25 3.53 -3.04
N GLN A 144 7.77 2.31 -3.24
CA GLN A 144 8.19 1.14 -2.48
C GLN A 144 8.49 -0.03 -3.43
N GLU A 145 9.55 -0.79 -3.15
CA GLU A 145 9.80 -2.04 -3.88
C GLU A 145 8.68 -3.05 -3.63
N ILE A 146 8.19 -3.68 -4.69
CA ILE A 146 7.31 -4.85 -4.59
C ILE A 146 8.18 -6.10 -4.45
N ILE A 147 7.89 -6.89 -3.42
CA ILE A 147 8.47 -8.22 -3.26
C ILE A 147 7.61 -9.19 -4.06
N ASN A 148 8.24 -9.99 -4.94
CA ASN A 148 7.56 -11.10 -5.64
C ASN A 148 7.25 -12.21 -4.63
N ALA A 149 6.12 -12.05 -3.94
CA ALA A 149 5.73 -12.82 -2.78
C ALA A 149 5.24 -14.23 -3.14
N ASP A 150 5.59 -15.21 -2.30
CA ASP A 150 4.99 -16.55 -2.35
C ASP A 150 3.63 -16.54 -1.64
N TYR A 151 3.55 -15.79 -0.53
CA TYR A 151 2.33 -15.56 0.23
C TYR A 151 2.25 -14.11 0.70
N ALA A 152 1.04 -13.59 0.89
CA ALA A 152 0.78 -12.31 1.55
C ALA A 152 -0.08 -12.54 2.78
N PHE A 153 0.05 -11.67 3.77
CA PHE A 153 -0.69 -11.77 5.02
C PHE A 153 -1.16 -10.42 5.55
N VAL A 154 -2.25 -10.47 6.33
CA VAL A 154 -2.73 -9.38 7.17
C VAL A 154 -2.81 -9.87 8.60
N ILE A 155 -2.35 -9.05 9.55
CA ILE A 155 -2.36 -9.32 10.98
C ILE A 155 -3.20 -8.26 11.68
N HIS A 156 -4.09 -8.69 12.56
CA HIS A 156 -4.68 -7.88 13.61
C HIS A 156 -4.13 -8.35 14.94
N THR A 157 -3.44 -7.48 15.68
CA THR A 157 -2.81 -7.89 16.94
C THR A 157 -3.78 -7.92 18.11
N THR A 158 -5.00 -7.42 17.95
CA THR A 158 -6.16 -7.78 18.77
C THR A 158 -7.15 -8.53 17.89
N ASN A 159 -7.70 -9.65 18.37
CA ASN A 159 -8.63 -10.44 17.56
C ASN A 159 -9.86 -9.60 17.17
N PRO A 160 -10.10 -9.34 15.87
CA PRO A 160 -11.15 -8.43 15.43
C PRO A 160 -12.56 -9.02 15.58
N SER A 161 -12.68 -10.34 15.76
CA SER A 161 -13.97 -11.01 15.93
C SER A 161 -14.38 -11.13 17.40
N SER A 162 -13.43 -11.39 18.31
CA SER A 162 -13.72 -11.58 19.75
C SER A 162 -13.40 -10.36 20.61
N GLY A 163 -12.54 -9.47 20.13
CA GLY A 163 -11.96 -8.38 20.92
C GLY A 163 -10.87 -8.83 21.89
N ASP A 164 -10.44 -10.10 21.85
CA ASP A 164 -9.40 -10.63 22.73
C ASP A 164 -8.02 -10.06 22.34
N ASP A 165 -7.47 -9.19 23.19
CA ASP A 165 -6.16 -8.56 23.02
C ASP A 165 -5.00 -9.49 23.41
N SER A 166 -5.27 -10.70 23.90
CA SER A 166 -4.27 -11.75 24.08
C SER A 166 -4.05 -12.58 22.81
N GLU A 167 -4.84 -12.34 21.76
CA GLU A 167 -4.83 -13.08 20.50
C GLU A 167 -4.40 -12.22 19.32
N ILE A 168 -3.48 -12.78 18.53
CA ILE A 168 -3.19 -12.30 17.18
C ILE A 168 -4.07 -13.09 16.22
N TYR A 169 -4.86 -12.39 15.41
CA TYR A 169 -5.58 -12.97 14.28
C TYR A 169 -4.84 -12.63 13.00
N ALA A 170 -4.65 -13.60 12.11
CA ALA A 170 -4.03 -13.35 10.82
C ALA A 170 -4.63 -14.18 9.69
N GLU A 171 -4.60 -13.58 8.51
CA GLU A 171 -5.03 -14.17 7.26
C GLU A 171 -3.88 -14.25 6.28
N VAL A 172 -3.79 -15.35 5.53
CA VAL A 172 -2.70 -15.63 4.58
C VAL A 172 -3.29 -16.09 3.24
N VAL A 173 -2.80 -15.51 2.16
CA VAL A 173 -3.15 -15.85 0.77
C VAL A 173 -1.89 -16.17 -0.02
N LYS A 174 -2.04 -16.97 -1.08
CA LYS A 174 -0.93 -17.26 -2.02
C LYS A 174 -0.78 -16.12 -3.03
N GLY A 175 0.45 -15.67 -3.25
CA GLY A 175 0.75 -14.50 -4.08
C GLY A 175 0.56 -13.18 -3.33
N LEU A 176 0.09 -12.15 -4.02
CA LEU A 176 -0.04 -10.78 -3.53
C LEU A 176 -1.29 -10.55 -2.65
N GLY A 177 -1.19 -9.56 -1.77
CA GLY A 177 -2.20 -9.21 -0.77
C GLY A 177 -3.49 -8.62 -1.36
N GLU A 178 -3.44 -8.15 -2.61
CA GLU A 178 -4.59 -7.64 -3.36
C GLU A 178 -5.70 -8.71 -3.49
N THR A 179 -5.36 -10.00 -3.43
CA THR A 179 -6.36 -11.08 -3.40
C THR A 179 -7.09 -11.23 -2.07
N LEU A 180 -6.49 -10.74 -0.98
CA LEU A 180 -7.06 -10.70 0.37
C LEU A 180 -7.95 -9.46 0.53
N VAL A 181 -7.46 -8.30 0.09
CA VAL A 181 -8.18 -7.01 0.21
C VAL A 181 -9.27 -6.84 -0.87
N GLY A 182 -9.08 -7.44 -2.04
CA GLY A 182 -10.01 -7.38 -3.16
C GLY A 182 -11.19 -8.36 -3.03
N ALA A 183 -12.24 -8.13 -3.81
CA ALA A 183 -13.45 -8.95 -3.86
C ALA A 183 -13.26 -10.28 -4.65
N TYR A 184 -12.19 -11.02 -4.37
CA TYR A 184 -11.94 -12.34 -4.95
C TYR A 184 -12.67 -13.44 -4.17
N PRO A 185 -13.40 -14.35 -4.84
CA PRO A 185 -14.16 -15.41 -4.18
C PRO A 185 -13.25 -16.40 -3.45
N GLY A 186 -13.83 -17.15 -2.52
CA GLY A 186 -13.10 -18.07 -1.66
C GLY A 186 -12.46 -17.38 -0.45
N ARG A 187 -11.88 -18.18 0.43
CA ARG A 187 -11.34 -17.70 1.72
C ARG A 187 -9.82 -17.76 1.77
N ALA A 188 -9.22 -16.87 2.55
CA ALA A 188 -7.82 -16.96 2.95
C ALA A 188 -7.63 -18.10 3.96
N LEU A 189 -6.39 -18.56 4.14
CA LEU A 189 -6.02 -19.32 5.33
C LEU A 189 -6.14 -18.36 6.50
N SER A 190 -6.86 -18.71 7.56
CA SER A 190 -6.93 -17.89 8.77
C SER A 190 -6.46 -18.66 9.99
N PHE A 191 -5.82 -17.98 10.92
CA PHE A 191 -5.35 -18.56 12.16
C PHE A 191 -5.37 -17.55 13.30
N ILE A 192 -5.39 -18.06 14.53
CA ILE A 192 -5.12 -17.30 15.74
C ILE A 192 -3.84 -17.78 16.40
N CYS A 193 -3.18 -16.91 17.13
CA CYS A 193 -2.04 -17.27 17.95
C CYS A 193 -2.07 -16.47 19.25
N LYS A 194 -1.93 -17.15 20.39
CA LYS A 194 -1.89 -16.49 21.70
C LYS A 194 -0.54 -15.79 21.86
N LYS A 195 -0.54 -14.54 22.33
CA LYS A 195 0.68 -13.74 22.51
C LYS A 195 1.65 -14.33 23.53
N ASN A 196 1.17 -15.14 24.47
CA ASN A 196 2.00 -15.87 25.42
C ASN A 196 2.58 -17.19 24.87
N ASN A 197 2.19 -17.62 23.66
CA ASN A 197 2.66 -18.86 23.03
C ASN A 197 2.67 -18.72 21.50
N LEU A 198 3.58 -17.87 21.00
CA LEU A 198 3.70 -17.51 19.58
C LEU A 198 4.15 -18.67 18.66
N ASP A 199 4.49 -19.83 19.24
CA ASP A 199 4.99 -21.01 18.53
C ASP A 199 3.90 -22.06 18.27
N SER A 200 2.68 -21.79 18.74
CA SER A 200 1.53 -22.70 18.64
C SER A 200 0.33 -22.03 17.96
N PRO A 201 0.44 -21.60 16.69
CA PRO A 201 -0.68 -21.05 15.94
C PRO A 201 -1.78 -22.12 15.73
N GLN A 202 -3.04 -21.71 15.86
CA GLN A 202 -4.21 -22.53 15.61
C GLN A 202 -4.89 -22.08 14.31
N VAL A 203 -4.85 -22.94 13.29
CA VAL A 203 -5.55 -22.72 12.04
C VAL A 203 -7.06 -22.79 12.27
N LEU A 204 -7.77 -21.77 11.83
CA LEU A 204 -9.22 -21.64 11.91
C LEU A 204 -9.91 -21.99 10.59
N GLY A 205 -9.23 -21.75 9.46
CA GLY A 205 -9.75 -22.04 8.13
C GLY A 205 -8.63 -22.26 7.13
N TYR A 206 -8.81 -23.23 6.25
CA TYR A 206 -7.93 -23.47 5.11
C TYR A 206 -8.34 -22.60 3.91
N PRO A 207 -7.38 -22.22 3.04
CA PRO A 207 -7.65 -21.34 1.92
C PRO A 207 -8.44 -22.05 0.81
N SER A 208 -9.26 -21.28 0.10
CA SER A 208 -10.04 -21.77 -1.04
C SER A 208 -10.15 -20.77 -2.20
N LYS A 209 -9.35 -19.68 -2.17
CA LYS A 209 -9.33 -18.71 -3.27
C LYS A 209 -8.84 -19.40 -4.55
N PRO A 210 -9.62 -19.39 -5.65
CA PRO A 210 -9.24 -20.10 -6.87
C PRO A 210 -8.17 -19.36 -7.68
N ILE A 211 -7.96 -18.07 -7.40
CA ILE A 211 -7.05 -17.19 -8.13
C ILE A 211 -6.08 -16.51 -7.15
N GLY A 212 -4.79 -16.55 -7.50
CA GLY A 212 -3.71 -15.77 -6.89
C GLY A 212 -3.24 -14.69 -7.86
N LEU A 213 -2.74 -13.58 -7.31
CA LEU A 213 -2.09 -12.53 -8.10
C LEU A 213 -0.59 -12.60 -7.88
N PHE A 214 0.18 -12.49 -8.95
CA PHE A 214 1.64 -12.49 -8.89
C PHE A 214 2.18 -11.35 -9.72
N ILE A 215 3.33 -10.82 -9.35
CA ILE A 215 3.99 -9.76 -10.09
C ILE A 215 5.48 -10.00 -10.07
N ARG A 216 6.14 -9.69 -11.19
CA ARG A 216 7.60 -9.66 -11.22
C ARG A 216 8.13 -8.64 -10.22
N ARG A 217 9.43 -8.71 -9.91
CA ARG A 217 10.09 -7.67 -9.11
C ARG A 217 9.81 -6.31 -9.76
N SER A 218 9.19 -5.42 -8.99
CA SER A 218 8.66 -4.15 -9.50
C SER A 218 8.65 -3.10 -8.39
N ILE A 219 8.01 -1.96 -8.65
CA ILE A 219 7.83 -0.84 -7.74
C ILE A 219 6.33 -0.54 -7.67
N ILE A 220 5.84 -0.22 -6.48
CA ILE A 220 4.49 0.29 -6.25
C ILE A 220 4.55 1.74 -5.78
N PHE A 221 3.63 2.54 -6.29
CA PHE A 221 3.43 3.93 -5.90
C PHE A 221 2.17 3.99 -5.05
N ARG A 222 2.32 4.13 -3.74
CA ARG A 222 1.20 4.11 -2.79
C ARG A 222 0.76 5.53 -2.47
N SER A 223 -0.55 5.75 -2.47
CA SER A 223 -1.18 6.96 -1.93
C SER A 223 -0.86 7.09 -0.43
N ASP A 224 -0.56 8.32 0.00
CA ASP A 224 -0.29 8.63 1.39
C ASP A 224 -0.76 10.07 1.68
N SER A 225 -2.08 10.24 1.82
CA SER A 225 -2.72 11.54 1.98
C SER A 225 -2.73 12.05 3.43
N ASN A 226 -2.70 13.38 3.62
CA ASN A 226 -2.89 14.01 4.94
C ASN A 226 -4.34 13.89 5.47
N GLY A 227 -5.25 13.34 4.68
CA GLY A 227 -6.62 13.03 5.09
C GLY A 227 -6.92 11.55 5.29
N GLU A 228 -5.95 10.64 5.23
CA GLU A 228 -6.23 9.19 5.36
C GLU A 228 -6.53 8.73 6.79
N ASP A 229 -5.89 9.32 7.79
CA ASP A 229 -5.98 8.89 9.20
C ASP A 229 -6.36 10.07 10.09
N LEU A 230 -7.54 10.65 9.86
CA LEU A 230 -8.10 11.71 10.69
C LEU A 230 -9.06 11.12 11.74
N GLU A 231 -9.15 11.77 12.90
CA GLU A 231 -10.07 11.32 13.96
C GLU A 231 -11.52 11.31 13.44
N GLY A 232 -12.17 10.14 13.51
CA GLY A 232 -13.52 9.93 12.98
C GLY A 232 -13.61 9.80 11.45
N TYR A 233 -12.48 9.71 10.73
CA TYR A 233 -12.44 9.54 9.28
C TYR A 233 -11.31 8.60 8.83
N ALA A 234 -11.69 7.37 8.46
CA ALA A 234 -10.79 6.41 7.85
C ALA A 234 -10.84 6.54 6.32
N GLY A 235 -9.77 7.06 5.72
CA GLY A 235 -9.61 7.20 4.27
C GLY A 235 -9.12 5.94 3.57
N ALA A 236 -9.09 4.80 4.27
CA ALA A 236 -8.63 3.52 3.73
C ALA A 236 -9.40 3.13 2.46
N GLY A 237 -8.66 2.79 1.40
CA GLY A 237 -9.24 2.37 0.12
C GLY A 237 -9.87 3.48 -0.72
N LEU A 238 -9.79 4.76 -0.32
CA LEU A 238 -10.30 5.88 -1.11
C LEU A 238 -9.38 6.25 -2.28
N TYR A 239 -8.08 6.25 -2.00
CA TYR A 239 -7.02 6.64 -2.92
C TYR A 239 -6.28 5.43 -3.47
N ASP A 240 -5.75 5.56 -4.67
CA ASP A 240 -5.20 4.42 -5.40
C ASP A 240 -3.72 4.21 -5.08
N SER A 241 -3.32 2.95 -4.90
CA SER A 241 -1.92 2.52 -5.00
C SER A 241 -1.73 1.85 -6.34
N VAL A 242 -0.68 2.21 -7.07
CA VAL A 242 -0.52 1.84 -8.48
C VAL A 242 0.81 1.11 -8.65
N PRO A 243 0.80 -0.20 -8.94
CA PRO A 243 2.02 -0.91 -9.30
C PRO A 243 2.48 -0.45 -10.69
N MET A 244 3.79 -0.53 -10.91
CA MET A 244 4.38 -0.14 -12.20
C MET A 244 4.18 -1.21 -13.27
N ASP A 245 4.10 -2.48 -12.85
CA ASP A 245 3.82 -3.63 -13.70
C ASP A 245 2.43 -4.18 -13.43
N GLU A 246 1.87 -4.88 -14.41
CA GLU A 246 0.58 -5.56 -14.27
C GLU A 246 0.75 -6.88 -13.51
N GLU A 247 -0.29 -7.20 -12.75
CA GLU A 247 -0.40 -8.44 -12.00
C GLU A 247 -0.85 -9.58 -12.93
N GLU A 248 -0.19 -10.72 -12.82
CA GLU A 248 -0.60 -11.96 -13.46
C GLU A 248 -1.60 -12.71 -12.57
N LYS A 249 -2.73 -13.10 -13.16
CA LYS A 249 -3.73 -13.96 -12.51
C LYS A 249 -3.37 -15.41 -12.73
N VAL A 250 -3.20 -16.15 -11.65
CA VAL A 250 -2.83 -17.57 -11.68
C VAL A 250 -3.91 -18.39 -11.00
N VAL A 251 -4.35 -19.47 -11.64
CA VAL A 251 -5.24 -20.46 -11.01
C VAL A 251 -4.45 -21.24 -9.97
N LEU A 252 -4.96 -21.26 -8.74
CA LEU A 252 -4.25 -21.86 -7.62
C LEU A 252 -4.58 -23.34 -7.46
N ASP A 253 -3.54 -24.14 -7.35
CA ASP A 253 -3.60 -25.52 -6.85
C ASP A 253 -3.04 -25.57 -5.42
N TYR A 254 -3.91 -25.89 -4.47
CA TYR A 254 -3.53 -26.06 -3.05
C TYR A 254 -3.09 -27.49 -2.72
N SER A 255 -3.33 -28.46 -3.58
CA SER A 255 -2.96 -29.87 -3.33
C SER A 255 -1.44 -30.09 -3.30
N SER A 256 -0.68 -29.16 -3.87
CA SER A 256 0.78 -29.15 -3.92
C SER A 256 1.40 -27.98 -3.13
N ASP A 257 0.58 -27.15 -2.46
CA ASP A 257 1.04 -25.96 -1.76
C ASP A 257 1.71 -26.30 -0.42
N LYS A 258 2.97 -25.88 -0.25
CA LYS A 258 3.74 -26.14 0.98
C LYS A 258 3.06 -25.64 2.26
N LEU A 259 2.33 -24.52 2.22
CA LEU A 259 1.63 -24.01 3.39
C LEU A 259 0.49 -24.94 3.83
N ILE A 260 0.04 -25.84 2.95
CA ILE A 260 -1.05 -26.78 3.17
C ILE A 260 -0.54 -28.19 3.45
N VAL A 261 0.41 -28.67 2.64
CA VAL A 261 0.85 -30.07 2.68
C VAL A 261 2.01 -30.34 3.64
N ASP A 262 2.77 -29.30 4.02
CA ASP A 262 3.90 -29.42 4.96
C ASP A 262 3.55 -28.73 6.28
N SER A 263 3.21 -29.53 7.30
CA SER A 263 2.80 -29.04 8.61
C SER A 263 3.91 -28.32 9.38
N ASN A 264 5.18 -28.69 9.15
CA ASN A 264 6.32 -28.03 9.79
C ASN A 264 6.56 -26.66 9.15
N PHE A 265 6.53 -26.58 7.82
CA PHE A 265 6.61 -25.31 7.10
C PHE A 265 5.45 -24.39 7.49
N CYS A 266 4.22 -24.92 7.49
CA CYS A 266 3.02 -24.18 7.90
C CYS A 266 3.20 -23.59 9.30
N ARG A 267 3.49 -24.41 10.31
CA ARG A 267 3.71 -23.93 11.69
C ARG A 267 4.81 -22.88 11.76
N SER A 268 5.92 -23.09 11.06
CA SER A 268 7.05 -22.14 11.04
C SER A 268 6.66 -20.78 10.47
N ILE A 269 5.93 -20.75 9.34
CA ILE A 269 5.48 -19.51 8.71
C ILE A 269 4.46 -18.79 9.58
N LEU A 270 3.41 -19.49 10.05
CA LEU A 270 2.37 -18.87 10.88
C LEU A 270 2.94 -18.32 12.20
N SER A 271 3.88 -19.04 12.83
CA SER A 271 4.59 -18.54 14.01
C SER A 271 5.44 -17.31 13.70
N SER A 272 6.12 -17.28 12.55
CA SER A 272 6.92 -16.13 12.13
C SER A 272 6.05 -14.90 11.87
N ILE A 273 4.87 -15.08 11.26
CA ILE A 273 3.87 -14.02 11.09
C ILE A 273 3.41 -13.50 12.46
N ALA A 274 3.02 -14.40 13.39
CA ALA A 274 2.58 -14.02 14.73
C ALA A 274 3.67 -13.27 15.54
N ARG A 275 4.92 -13.75 15.49
CA ARG A 275 6.06 -13.07 16.15
C ARG A 275 6.33 -11.69 15.55
N ALA A 276 6.16 -11.51 14.24
CA ALA A 276 6.30 -10.20 13.62
C ALA A 276 5.20 -9.24 14.12
N GLY A 277 3.95 -9.72 14.18
CA GLY A 277 2.83 -8.98 14.73
C GLY A 277 3.06 -8.52 16.18
N SER A 278 3.45 -9.47 17.06
CA SER A 278 3.74 -9.17 18.46
C SER A 278 4.88 -8.17 18.64
N ALA A 279 5.97 -8.32 17.89
CA ALA A 279 7.12 -7.41 17.96
C ALA A 279 6.75 -5.98 17.52
N ILE A 280 5.92 -5.85 16.48
CA ILE A 280 5.48 -4.54 15.97
C ILE A 280 4.50 -3.88 16.95
N GLU A 281 3.54 -4.62 17.50
CA GLU A 281 2.64 -4.11 18.54
C GLU A 281 3.42 -3.60 19.75
N GLN A 282 4.39 -4.37 20.25
CA GLN A 282 5.25 -3.95 21.37
C GLN A 282 6.01 -2.65 21.06
N LEU A 283 6.47 -2.49 19.81
CA LEU A 283 7.20 -1.30 19.37
C LEU A 283 6.31 -0.04 19.30
N TYR A 284 5.03 -0.20 18.98
CA TYR A 284 4.06 0.90 18.91
C TYR A 284 3.33 1.15 20.24
N GLY A 285 3.24 0.15 21.12
CA GLY A 285 2.53 0.23 22.39
C GLY A 285 1.00 0.19 22.27
N SER A 286 0.47 -0.14 21.09
CA SER A 286 -0.96 -0.27 20.83
C SER A 286 -1.23 -1.31 19.75
N ALA A 287 -2.46 -1.85 19.71
CA ALA A 287 -2.86 -2.82 18.71
C ALA A 287 -2.64 -2.31 17.28
N GLN A 288 -2.18 -3.18 16.39
CA GLN A 288 -1.80 -2.85 15.02
C GLN A 288 -2.54 -3.72 14.00
N ASP A 289 -2.85 -3.09 12.86
CA ASP A 289 -3.20 -3.73 11.59
C ASP A 289 -1.95 -3.70 10.70
N ILE A 290 -1.44 -4.88 10.34
CA ILE A 290 -0.14 -5.06 9.68
C ILE A 290 -0.33 -5.85 8.39
N GLU A 291 0.17 -5.30 7.29
CA GLU A 291 0.26 -6.01 6.02
C GLU A 291 1.71 -6.45 5.78
N GLY A 292 1.88 -7.66 5.29
CA GLY A 292 3.19 -8.17 4.93
C GLY A 292 3.14 -9.32 3.93
N VAL A 293 4.33 -9.79 3.57
CA VAL A 293 4.51 -10.87 2.61
C VAL A 293 5.59 -11.84 3.06
N VAL A 294 5.47 -13.07 2.59
CA VAL A 294 6.45 -14.14 2.75
C VAL A 294 7.12 -14.36 1.41
N LYS A 295 8.45 -14.33 1.40
CA LYS A 295 9.26 -14.74 0.25
C LYS A 295 10.40 -15.62 0.72
N ASP A 296 10.48 -16.85 0.19
CA ASP A 296 11.52 -17.83 0.51
C ASP A 296 11.62 -18.06 2.04
N GLY A 297 10.45 -18.11 2.69
CA GLY A 297 10.32 -18.26 4.15
C GLY A 297 10.65 -17.02 4.98
N GLN A 298 11.03 -15.90 4.36
CA GLN A 298 11.35 -14.65 5.05
C GLN A 298 10.15 -13.72 5.11
N ILE A 299 10.00 -13.03 6.24
CA ILE A 299 8.91 -12.10 6.48
C ILE A 299 9.32 -10.69 6.07
N TYR A 300 8.49 -10.06 5.25
CA TYR A 300 8.60 -8.65 4.89
C TYR A 300 7.34 -7.93 5.35
N VAL A 301 7.50 -6.80 6.05
CA VAL A 301 6.37 -5.95 6.45
C VAL A 301 6.29 -4.77 5.49
N VAL A 302 5.15 -4.63 4.83
CA VAL A 302 4.94 -3.65 3.76
C VAL A 302 4.13 -2.45 4.23
N GLN A 303 3.30 -2.62 5.25
CA GLN A 303 2.50 -1.57 5.87
C GLN A 303 2.18 -1.92 7.33
N THR A 304 2.03 -0.90 8.17
CA THR A 304 1.44 -1.03 9.51
C THR A 304 0.70 0.26 9.86
N ARG A 305 -0.36 0.13 10.64
CA ARG A 305 -1.12 1.24 11.22
C ARG A 305 -1.80 0.79 12.52
N PRO A 306 -2.20 1.73 13.40
CA PRO A 306 -3.05 1.40 14.54
C PRO A 306 -4.30 0.63 14.10
N GLN A 307 -4.63 -0.43 14.82
CA GLN A 307 -5.89 -1.14 14.68
C GLN A 307 -7.01 -0.26 15.29
N MET A 308 -8.06 -0.03 14.51
CA MET A 308 -9.23 0.77 14.91
C MET A 308 -10.36 -0.12 15.42
#